data_AF-A0A2D5GFY5-F1
#
_entry.id   AF-A0A2D5GFY5-F1
#
_cell.length_a   1.000
_cell.length_b   1.000
_cell.length_c   1.000
_cell.angle_alpha   90.00
_cell.angle_beta   90.00
_cell.angle_gamma   90.00
#
_symmetry.space_group_name_H-M   'P 1'
#
loop_
_entity.id
_entity.type
_entity.pdbx_description
1 polymer ?
#
loop_
_entity_poly.entity_id
_entity_poly.type
_entity_poly.pdbx_seq_one_letter_code
_entity_poly.pdbx_strand_id
1 'polypeptide(L)'
;PLDTNHLERALRPIPMGRKNWLFCWTEVGAEHVGIIQSLICTCKQHKINPYTYLTDVLLRINQHPASQVEELTPRLWKEKFAENPLRSDLASQ
;
A
#
# COMPACT_ATOMS: atom_id res chain seq x y z
N PRO A 1 20.64 16.38 3.15
CA PRO A 1 20.61 15.31 2.12
C PRO A 1 19.52 14.29 2.48
N LEU A 2 18.45 14.22 1.67
CA LEU A 2 17.39 13.21 1.81
C LEU A 2 18.00 11.84 1.52
N ASP A 3 18.14 11.01 2.55
CA ASP A 3 18.77 9.70 2.46
C ASP A 3 17.77 8.68 1.85
N THR A 4 17.72 8.61 0.52
CA THR A 4 16.89 7.65 -0.24
C THR A 4 17.41 6.21 -0.13
N ASN A 5 18.58 6.03 0.49
CA ASN A 5 19.30 4.76 0.58
C ASN A 5 18.54 3.71 1.41
N HIS A 6 17.78 4.14 2.43
CA HIS A 6 16.90 3.26 3.19
C HIS A 6 15.69 2.79 2.37
N LEU A 7 15.10 3.68 1.57
CA LEU A 7 14.02 3.36 0.64
C LEU A 7 14.51 2.38 -0.44
N GLU A 8 15.65 2.66 -1.06
CA GLU A 8 16.26 1.79 -2.07
C GLU A 8 16.60 0.40 -1.52
N ARG A 9 17.11 0.30 -0.28
CA ARG A 9 17.31 -0.97 0.41
C ARG A 9 16.01 -1.71 0.70
N ALA A 10 14.92 -1.00 0.98
CA ALA A 10 13.60 -1.58 1.18
C ALA A 10 12.96 -2.05 -0.15
N LEU A 11 13.37 -1.49 -1.30
CA LEU A 11 12.98 -1.95 -2.64
C LEU A 11 13.82 -3.13 -3.16
N ARG A 12 15.03 -3.36 -2.65
CA ARG A 12 15.89 -4.51 -3.05
C ARG A 12 15.30 -5.93 -2.90
N PRO A 13 14.30 -6.23 -2.05
CA PRO A 13 13.64 -7.54 -2.03
C PRO A 13 12.66 -7.76 -3.19
N ILE A 14 12.23 -6.70 -3.87
CA ILE A 14 11.21 -6.76 -4.94
C ILE A 14 11.69 -7.59 -6.14
N PRO A 15 12.95 -7.49 -6.62
CA PRO A 15 13.49 -8.37 -7.65
C PRO A 15 13.69 -9.81 -7.20
N MET A 16 13.85 -10.08 -5.90
CA MET A 16 14.01 -11.43 -5.36
C MET A 16 12.68 -12.19 -5.27
N GLY A 17 11.56 -11.45 -5.27
CA GLY A 17 10.22 -12.00 -5.35
C GLY A 17 9.84 -12.53 -6.73
N ARG A 18 10.63 -12.32 -7.80
CA ARG A 18 10.32 -12.65 -9.21
C ARG A 18 9.75 -14.06 -9.48
N LYS A 19 9.93 -15.04 -8.58
CA LYS A 19 9.27 -16.36 -8.67
C LYS A 19 7.79 -16.39 -8.24
N ASN A 20 7.29 -15.39 -7.52
CA ASN A 20 5.92 -15.31 -7.01
C ASN A 20 5.02 -14.31 -7.76
N TRP A 21 5.57 -13.57 -8.74
CA TRP A 21 4.81 -12.61 -9.57
C TRP A 21 4.55 -13.20 -10.96
N LEU A 22 4.01 -14.41 -11.02
CA LEU A 22 3.65 -15.10 -12.27
C LEU A 22 2.54 -14.38 -13.08
N PHE A 23 2.03 -13.23 -12.61
CA PHE A 23 0.98 -12.44 -13.25
C PHE A 23 1.48 -11.13 -13.91
N CYS A 24 2.78 -10.82 -13.90
CA CYS A 24 3.34 -9.62 -14.54
C CYS A 24 3.85 -9.88 -15.98
N TRP A 25 3.06 -10.55 -16.82
CA TRP A 25 3.44 -10.77 -18.24
C TRP A 25 3.20 -9.55 -19.14
N THR A 26 2.56 -8.50 -18.62
CA THR A 26 2.31 -7.24 -19.34
C THR A 26 2.96 -6.05 -18.63
N GLU A 27 3.44 -5.08 -19.40
CA GLU A 27 4.06 -3.83 -18.91
C GLU A 27 3.17 -3.09 -17.90
N VAL A 28 1.86 -3.08 -18.16
CA VAL A 28 0.81 -2.56 -17.28
C VAL A 28 0.83 -3.25 -15.91
N GLY A 29 1.04 -4.57 -15.87
CA GLY A 29 1.14 -5.31 -14.62
C GLY A 29 2.34 -4.86 -13.79
N ALA A 30 3.50 -4.64 -14.42
CA ALA A 30 4.70 -4.20 -13.71
C ALA A 30 4.54 -2.79 -13.08
N GLU A 31 3.83 -1.89 -13.76
CA GLU A 31 3.56 -0.54 -13.26
C GLU A 31 2.67 -0.56 -12.00
N HIS A 32 1.53 -1.26 -12.05
CA HIS A 32 0.63 -1.39 -10.89
C HIS A 32 1.32 -2.03 -9.69
N VAL A 33 2.18 -3.00 -9.95
CA VAL A 33 3.02 -3.63 -8.94
C VAL A 33 3.98 -2.64 -8.30
N GLY A 34 4.63 -1.79 -9.09
CA GLY A 34 5.49 -0.72 -8.60
C GLY A 34 4.75 0.26 -7.70
N ILE A 35 3.51 0.63 -8.06
CA ILE A 35 2.65 1.51 -7.27
C ILE A 35 2.31 0.87 -5.92
N ILE A 36 1.83 -0.38 -5.90
CA ILE A 36 1.48 -1.09 -4.66
C ILE A 36 2.72 -1.27 -3.77
N GLN A 37 3.87 -1.61 -4.35
CA GLN A 37 5.11 -1.76 -3.58
C GLN A 37 5.56 -0.43 -2.96
N SER A 38 5.43 0.67 -3.69
CA SER A 38 5.71 2.01 -3.18
C SER A 38 4.81 2.34 -1.99
N LEU A 39 3.50 2.05 -2.08
CA LEU A 39 2.56 2.23 -0.97
C LEU A 39 2.90 1.37 0.25
N ILE A 40 3.26 0.10 0.05
CA ILE A 40 3.68 -0.80 1.13
C ILE A 40 4.96 -0.27 1.80
N CYS A 41 5.91 0.25 1.03
CA CYS A 41 7.13 0.84 1.55
C CYS A 41 6.83 2.05 2.43
N THR A 42 5.97 2.95 1.97
CA THR A 42 5.50 4.11 2.74
C THR A 42 4.77 3.66 4.02
N CYS A 43 3.90 2.65 3.96
CA CYS A 43 3.26 2.09 5.16
C CYS A 43 4.29 1.61 6.20
N LYS A 44 5.33 0.89 5.75
CA LYS A 44 6.42 0.43 6.64
C LYS A 44 7.16 1.60 7.29
N GLN A 45 7.45 2.66 6.54
CA GLN A 45 8.09 3.86 7.10
C GLN A 45 7.23 4.54 8.18
N HIS A 46 5.91 4.57 7.99
CA HIS A 46 4.97 5.13 8.95
C HIS A 46 4.56 4.16 10.08
N LYS A 47 5.15 2.96 10.14
CA LYS A 47 4.82 1.88 11.09
C LYS A 47 3.35 1.46 11.04
N ILE A 48 2.77 1.45 9.85
CA ILE A 48 1.38 1.05 9.59
C ILE A 48 1.40 -0.39 9.07
N ASN A 49 0.43 -1.21 9.50
CA ASN A 49 0.23 -2.53 8.91
C ASN A 49 -0.27 -2.37 7.46
N PRO A 50 0.51 -2.76 6.44
CA PRO A 50 0.13 -2.57 5.04
C PRO A 50 -1.14 -3.33 4.66
N TYR A 51 -1.39 -4.49 5.29
CA TYR A 51 -2.60 -5.27 5.04
C TYR A 51 -3.86 -4.53 5.51
N THR A 52 -3.82 -3.97 6.72
CA THR A 52 -4.93 -3.18 7.28
C THR A 52 -5.19 -1.93 6.45
N TYR A 53 -4.12 -1.22 6.07
CA TYR A 53 -4.21 -0.03 5.22
C TYR A 53 -4.82 -0.34 3.85
N LEU A 54 -4.28 -1.34 3.14
CA LEU A 54 -4.78 -1.71 1.81
C LEU A 54 -6.23 -2.19 1.87
N THR A 55 -6.59 -2.98 2.89
CA THR A 55 -7.97 -3.47 3.07
C THR A 55 -8.93 -2.30 3.29
N ASP A 56 -8.63 -1.40 4.22
CA ASP A 56 -9.50 -0.24 4.49
C ASP A 56 -9.60 0.68 3.28
N VAL A 57 -8.47 1.03 2.64
CA VAL A 57 -8.46 1.93 1.48
C VAL A 57 -9.24 1.33 0.31
N LEU A 58 -9.09 0.03 0.01
CA LEU A 58 -9.83 -0.63 -1.07
C LEU A 58 -11.33 -0.73 -0.78
N LEU A 59 -11.74 -0.89 0.48
CA LEU A 59 -13.16 -0.85 0.87
C LEU A 59 -13.72 0.57 0.85
N ARG A 60 -12.92 1.55 1.24
CA ARG A 60 -13.28 2.97 1.37
C ARG A 60 -13.31 3.71 0.03
N ILE A 61 -12.55 3.25 -0.98
CA ILE A 61 -12.43 3.94 -2.27
C ILE A 61 -13.77 4.15 -2.99
N ASN A 62 -14.74 3.25 -2.78
CA ASN A 62 -16.08 3.36 -3.38
C ASN A 62 -17.01 4.30 -2.61
N GLN A 63 -16.67 4.63 -1.36
CA GLN A 63 -17.48 5.48 -0.47
C GLN A 63 -16.89 6.89 -0.33
N HIS A 64 -15.60 7.04 -0.60
CA HIS A 64 -14.86 8.28 -0.39
C HIS A 64 -14.89 9.18 -1.63
N PRO A 65 -15.11 10.50 -1.49
CA PRO A 65 -15.12 11.41 -2.64
C PRO A 65 -13.75 11.47 -3.31
N ALA A 66 -13.74 11.40 -4.65
CA ALA A 66 -12.51 11.44 -5.46
C ALA A 66 -11.69 12.73 -5.23
N SER A 67 -12.34 13.83 -4.85
CA SER A 67 -11.68 15.09 -4.49
C SER A 67 -10.80 15.03 -3.24
N GLN A 68 -10.94 13.99 -2.41
CA GLN A 68 -10.24 13.83 -1.14
C GLN A 68 -9.35 12.58 -1.11
N VAL A 69 -8.90 12.09 -2.27
CA VAL A 69 -8.02 10.90 -2.37
C VAL A 69 -6.72 11.07 -1.58
N GLU A 70 -6.25 12.31 -1.39
CA GLU A 70 -5.07 12.60 -0.56
C GLU A 70 -5.22 12.06 0.88
N GLU A 71 -6.44 12.04 1.42
CA GLU A 71 -6.72 11.52 2.77
C GLU A 71 -6.50 10.02 2.89
N LEU A 72 -6.53 9.31 1.77
CA LEU A 72 -6.27 7.87 1.70
C LEU A 72 -4.77 7.57 1.61
N THR A 73 -3.90 8.57 1.49
CA THR A 73 -2.45 8.32 1.53
C THR A 73 -2.04 7.74 2.88
N PRO A 74 -0.99 6.89 2.98
CA PRO A 74 -0.66 6.19 4.22
C PRO A 74 -0.45 7.13 5.41
N ARG A 75 0.06 8.35 5.18
CA ARG A 75 0.28 9.33 6.23
C ARG A 75 -1.03 9.87 6.81
N LEU A 76 -1.92 10.38 5.96
CA LEU A 76 -3.19 10.97 6.38
C LEU A 76 -4.20 9.91 6.82
N TRP A 77 -4.15 8.74 6.19
CA TRP A 77 -4.95 7.58 6.60
C TRP A 77 -4.68 7.20 8.05
N LYS A 78 -3.41 7.27 8.48
CA LYS A 78 -3.04 7.01 9.86
C LYS A 78 -3.69 7.96 10.85
N GLU A 79 -3.84 9.22 10.47
CA GLU A 79 -4.42 10.26 11.32
C GLU A 79 -5.95 10.19 11.35
N LYS A 80 -6.58 9.83 10.22
CA LYS A 80 -8.03 9.90 10.05
C LYS A 80 -8.78 8.58 10.25
N PHE A 81 -8.17 7.45 9.90
CA PHE A 81 -8.87 6.17 9.76
C PHE A 81 -8.23 5.01 10.52
N ALA A 82 -7.00 5.16 11.03
CA ALA A 82 -6.31 4.05 11.72
C ALA A 82 -6.99 3.59 13.02
N GLU A 83 -7.74 4.47 13.70
CA GLU A 83 -8.46 4.12 14.93
C GLU A 83 -9.67 3.21 14.64
N ASN A 84 -10.32 3.35 13.47
CA ASN A 84 -11.46 2.52 13.07
C ASN A 84 -11.39 2.12 11.59
N PRO A 85 -10.46 1.21 11.23
CA PRO A 85 -10.34 0.74 9.86
C PRO A 85 -11.47 -0.23 9.53
N LEU A 86 -12.03 -0.09 8.33
CA LEU A 86 -12.87 -1.08 7.67
C LEU A 86 -12.06 -2.36 7.49
N ARG A 87 -12.61 -3.46 8.01
CA ARG A 87 -11.98 -4.78 7.92
C ARG A 87 -12.81 -5.64 6.97
N SER A 88 -12.13 -6.56 6.28
CA SER A 88 -12.78 -7.60 5.49
C SER A 88 -13.52 -8.57 6.41
N ASP A 89 -14.74 -8.94 6.03
CA ASP A 89 -15.59 -9.92 6.73
C ASP A 89 -14.95 -11.32 6.80
N LEU A 90 -13.95 -11.59 5.96
CA LEU A 90 -13.20 -12.86 5.95
C LEU A 90 -12.30 -13.06 7.17
N ALA A 91 -12.02 -12.00 7.94
CA ALA A 91 -11.21 -12.10 9.16
C ALA A 91 -12.01 -12.57 10.39
N SER A 92 -13.33 -12.79 10.23
CA SER A 92 -14.23 -13.19 11.32
C SER A 92 -14.64 -14.69 11.26
N GLN A 93 -13.97 -15.49 10.43
CA GLN A 93 -14.10 -16.96 10.38
C GLN A 93 -12.87 -17.66 10.95
#